data_AF-A0A6F8TQ64-F1
#
_entry.id   AF-A0A6F8TQ64-F1
#
_cell.length_a   1.000
_cell.length_b   1.000
_cell.length_c   1.000
_cell.angle_alpha   90.00
_cell.angle_beta   90.00
_cell.angle_gamma   90.00
#
_symmetry.space_group_name_H-M   'P 1'
#
loop_
_entity.id
_entity.type
_entity.pdbx_description
1 polymer ?
#
loop_
_entity_poly.entity_id
_entity_poly.type
_entity_poly.pdbx_seq_one_letter_code
_entity_poly.pdbx_strand_id
1 'polypeptide(L)'
;MSEMDNHQFVISKEDWALHRKGHDDQQRHQEKVQDAIRNNLPDLITEENIVMSNGRDVVKIPIRSLDEYKIRYNYDKNKHVGQGDGESQVGDVIARDGSQQQQGPGKGQGAGDKAGEDYYEAEVSMLEIEEALFSQLELPNLKKKEQDVQTVEHIEFNDIRKTGLMGNIDKKKTMMSAFKRNAMKGTPGFHPIFTEDLKFRTWNEVLKPESKAVVLAMMDTSGSMGVWEKYMARSFFFWMTRFLRTKYETVEIEFIAHHTEAKVVSEEHFFSKGESGGTICSSAYRKALELIDGKYPPSRYNIYPFHFSDGDNLTSDNVRCVKLVEELIKVSSMFGYGEVNQYNRHSTLMSAYKNIKNDDFRYYILKQKADVFHAMKSFFHKDEEKAFA
;
A
#
# COMPACT_ATOMS: atom_id res chain seq x y z
N MET A 1 55.65 -5.22 -53.90
CA MET A 1 55.74 -5.05 -52.43
C MET A 1 54.79 -3.93 -52.09
N SER A 2 53.60 -4.29 -51.62
CA SER A 2 52.47 -3.38 -51.38
C SER A 2 52.60 -2.74 -50.00
N GLU A 3 52.47 -1.40 -49.96
CA GLU A 3 52.33 -0.61 -48.75
C GLU A 3 51.15 -1.12 -47.91
N MET A 4 51.42 -1.50 -46.66
CA MET A 4 50.39 -1.83 -45.69
C MET A 4 49.93 -0.55 -45.00
N ASP A 5 48.67 -0.24 -45.24
CA ASP A 5 47.91 0.90 -44.75
C ASP A 5 47.80 0.86 -43.22
N ASN A 6 48.64 1.63 -42.54
CA ASN A 6 48.76 1.63 -41.09
C ASN A 6 47.69 2.58 -40.49
N HIS A 7 46.44 2.15 -40.51
CA HIS A 7 45.33 2.88 -39.90
C HIS A 7 45.51 2.94 -38.37
N GLN A 8 45.98 4.07 -37.87
CA GLN A 8 45.98 4.39 -36.43
C GLN A 8 44.54 4.66 -35.99
N PHE A 9 43.90 3.67 -35.37
CA PHE A 9 42.63 3.87 -34.68
C PHE A 9 42.89 4.56 -33.35
N VAL A 10 42.43 5.80 -33.20
CA VAL A 10 42.31 6.45 -31.89
C VAL A 10 41.06 5.91 -31.22
N ILE A 11 41.23 4.97 -30.30
CA ILE A 11 40.14 4.52 -29.43
C ILE A 11 40.00 5.57 -28.32
N SER A 12 39.09 6.53 -28.49
CA SER A 12 38.66 7.38 -27.38
C SER A 12 37.72 6.57 -26.49
N LYS A 13 38.05 6.48 -25.20
CA LYS A 13 37.16 5.94 -24.18
C LYS A 13 36.50 7.13 -23.50
N GLU A 14 35.38 7.59 -24.06
CA GLU A 14 34.55 8.60 -23.39
C GLU A 14 33.91 7.97 -22.15
N ASP A 15 34.01 8.64 -21.00
CA ASP A 15 33.40 8.14 -19.78
C ASP A 15 31.90 8.43 -19.81
N TRP A 16 31.13 7.49 -20.35
CA TRP A 16 29.67 7.56 -20.43
C TRP A 16 28.99 7.58 -19.03
N ALA A 17 29.75 7.44 -17.93
CA ALA A 17 29.22 7.59 -16.59
C ALA A 17 28.63 8.98 -16.30
N LEU A 18 29.13 10.04 -16.96
CA LEU A 18 28.68 11.42 -16.77
C LEU A 18 27.34 11.76 -17.45
N HIS A 19 26.80 10.89 -18.30
CA HIS A 19 25.60 11.14 -19.11
C HIS A 19 24.34 10.38 -18.65
N ARG A 20 24.25 9.99 -17.38
CA ARG A 20 23.02 9.38 -16.82
C ARG A 20 21.95 10.38 -16.40
N LYS A 21 22.06 11.65 -16.82
CA LYS A 21 21.10 12.69 -16.45
C LYS A 21 19.64 12.28 -16.70
N GLY A 22 19.35 11.60 -17.82
CA GLY A 22 18.00 11.10 -18.09
C GLY A 22 17.52 10.01 -17.12
N HIS A 23 18.40 9.10 -16.70
CA HIS A 23 18.08 8.07 -15.70
C HIS A 23 17.90 8.70 -14.32
N ASP A 24 18.77 9.64 -13.95
CA ASP A 24 18.69 10.36 -12.67
C ASP A 24 17.44 11.26 -12.61
N ASP A 25 17.07 11.90 -13.72
CA ASP A 25 15.82 12.66 -13.86
C ASP A 25 14.60 11.75 -13.76
N GLN A 26 14.64 10.57 -14.38
CA GLN A 26 13.58 9.57 -14.27
C GLN A 26 13.44 9.05 -12.84
N GLN A 27 14.54 8.79 -12.14
CA GLN A 27 14.52 8.40 -10.72
C GLN A 27 13.93 9.50 -9.86
N ARG A 28 14.35 10.76 -10.03
CA ARG A 28 13.76 11.89 -9.30
C ARG A 28 12.28 12.08 -9.60
N HIS A 29 11.85 11.85 -10.84
CA HIS A 29 10.44 11.88 -11.20
C HIS A 29 9.68 10.76 -10.48
N GLN A 30 10.20 9.53 -10.50
CA GLN A 30 9.61 8.39 -9.78
C GLN A 30 9.51 8.66 -8.28
N GLU A 31 10.56 9.21 -7.65
CA GLU A 31 10.56 9.61 -6.24
C GLU A 31 9.47 10.65 -5.95
N LYS A 32 9.34 11.69 -6.78
CA LYS A 32 8.29 12.71 -6.64
C LYS A 32 6.89 12.12 -6.81
N VAL A 33 6.70 11.19 -7.74
CA VAL A 33 5.42 10.49 -7.92
C VAL A 33 5.13 9.65 -6.68
N GLN A 34 6.10 8.90 -6.15
CA GLN A 34 5.93 8.14 -4.90
C GLN A 34 5.60 9.03 -3.70
N ASP A 35 6.26 10.17 -3.58
CA ASP A 35 5.98 11.14 -2.52
C ASP A 35 4.59 11.78 -2.68
N ALA A 36 4.19 12.10 -3.92
CA ALA A 36 2.84 12.59 -4.20
C ALA A 36 1.76 11.54 -3.90
N ILE A 37 2.02 10.27 -4.22
CA ILE A 37 1.16 9.15 -3.85
C ILE A 37 1.06 9.05 -2.33
N ARG A 38 2.18 9.07 -1.60
CA ARG A 38 2.18 8.97 -0.12
C ARG A 38 1.44 10.12 0.55
N ASN A 39 1.63 11.34 0.06
CA ASN A 39 1.00 12.53 0.64
C ASN A 39 -0.52 12.58 0.38
N ASN A 40 -0.97 12.11 -0.79
CA ASN A 40 -2.38 12.09 -1.16
C ASN A 40 -3.05 10.72 -0.95
N LEU A 41 -2.34 9.73 -0.41
CA LEU A 41 -2.83 8.37 -0.21
C LEU A 41 -4.17 8.31 0.54
N PRO A 42 -4.38 9.08 1.64
CA PRO A 42 -5.65 9.05 2.37
C PRO A 42 -6.83 9.48 1.51
N ASP A 43 -6.64 10.44 0.60
CA ASP A 43 -7.68 10.95 -0.27
C ASP A 43 -7.94 9.97 -1.43
N LEU A 44 -6.87 9.47 -2.07
CA LEU A 44 -6.96 8.54 -3.21
C LEU A 44 -7.71 7.25 -2.86
N ILE A 45 -7.41 6.64 -1.70
CA ILE A 45 -8.06 5.42 -1.21
C ILE A 45 -9.59 5.58 -1.11
N THR A 46 -10.05 6.82 -0.96
CA THR A 46 -11.44 7.14 -0.67
C THR A 46 -12.16 7.75 -1.86
N GLU A 47 -11.56 7.71 -3.04
CA GLU A 47 -12.23 8.05 -4.29
C GLU A 47 -13.18 6.94 -4.72
N GLU A 48 -14.43 7.31 -4.99
CA GLU A 48 -15.50 6.37 -5.37
C GLU A 48 -15.19 5.59 -6.65
N ASN A 49 -14.44 6.21 -7.56
CA ASN A 49 -13.99 5.59 -8.81
C ASN A 49 -13.11 4.37 -8.55
N ILE A 50 -12.34 4.34 -7.46
CA ILE A 50 -11.45 3.23 -7.16
C ILE A 50 -12.22 2.04 -6.56
N VAL A 51 -13.20 2.33 -5.71
CA VAL A 51 -14.00 1.30 -5.01
C VAL A 51 -15.02 0.63 -5.95
N MET A 52 -15.49 1.36 -6.97
CA MET A 52 -16.53 0.90 -7.90
C MET A 52 -15.96 0.37 -9.23
N SER A 53 -14.65 0.47 -9.48
CA SER A 53 -14.02 0.04 -10.73
C SER A 53 -13.34 -1.33 -10.65
N ASN A 54 -13.31 -2.03 -11.78
CA ASN A 54 -12.75 -3.38 -11.93
C ASN A 54 -11.21 -3.39 -12.06
N GLY A 55 -10.50 -2.49 -11.36
CA GLY A 55 -9.03 -2.54 -11.19
C GLY A 55 -8.19 -2.22 -12.43
N ARG A 56 -8.77 -1.62 -13.48
CA ARG A 56 -8.05 -1.21 -14.71
C ARG A 56 -7.91 0.31 -14.87
N ASP A 57 -8.39 1.07 -13.91
CA ASP A 57 -8.44 2.52 -14.04
C ASP A 57 -7.12 3.15 -13.59
N VAL A 58 -6.71 4.17 -14.34
CA VAL A 58 -5.52 4.99 -14.08
C VAL A 58 -5.98 6.23 -13.34
N VAL A 59 -5.38 6.50 -12.18
CA VAL A 59 -5.73 7.65 -11.35
C VAL A 59 -4.74 8.77 -11.63
N LYS A 60 -5.24 9.98 -11.85
CA LYS A 60 -4.41 11.14 -12.15
C LYS A 60 -4.10 11.92 -10.90
N ILE A 61 -2.82 12.02 -10.54
CA ILE A 61 -2.37 12.76 -9.36
C ILE A 61 -1.66 14.04 -9.82
N PRO A 62 -2.07 15.22 -9.32
CA PRO A 62 -1.35 16.45 -9.60
C PRO A 62 0.01 16.44 -8.89
N ILE A 63 1.09 16.52 -9.67
CA ILE A 63 2.45 16.74 -9.16
C ILE A 63 2.80 18.22 -9.30
N ARG A 64 3.37 18.79 -8.24
CA ARG A 64 3.95 20.13 -8.30
C ARG A 64 5.18 20.07 -9.19
N SER A 65 5.11 20.72 -10.34
CA SER A 65 6.30 20.97 -11.14
C SER A 65 7.11 22.09 -10.50
N LEU A 66 8.43 21.93 -10.52
CA LEU A 66 9.32 23.05 -10.29
C LEU A 66 9.50 23.74 -11.62
N ASP A 67 9.12 25.00 -11.71
CA ASP A 67 9.45 25.81 -12.88
C ASP A 67 10.96 25.90 -13.02
N GLU A 68 11.46 25.58 -14.20
CA GLU A 68 12.86 25.84 -14.52
C GLU A 68 13.12 27.35 -14.43
N TYR A 69 14.24 27.73 -13.80
CA TYR A 69 14.65 29.12 -13.75
C TYR A 69 14.84 29.66 -15.17
N LYS A 70 13.96 30.56 -15.59
CA LYS A 70 14.11 31.28 -16.86
C LYS A 70 15.09 32.43 -16.64
N ILE A 71 16.23 32.37 -17.33
CA ILE A 71 17.14 33.52 -17.42
C ILE A 71 16.39 34.63 -18.14
N ARG A 72 16.04 35.69 -17.41
CA ARG A 72 15.48 36.91 -17.99
C ARG A 72 16.60 37.92 -18.16
N TYR A 73 16.59 38.62 -19.29
CA TYR A 73 17.45 39.79 -19.44
C TYR A 73 17.08 40.79 -18.34
N ASN A 74 18.07 41.20 -17.57
CA ASN A 74 17.92 42.27 -16.60
C ASN A 74 17.94 43.59 -17.39
N TYR A 75 16.76 44.17 -17.60
CA TYR A 75 16.62 45.45 -18.29
C TYR A 75 16.98 46.64 -17.39
N ASP A 76 17.08 46.48 -16.07
CA ASP A 76 17.39 47.55 -15.10
C ASP A 76 18.76 48.20 -15.34
N LYS A 77 19.69 47.49 -15.99
CA LYS A 77 21.03 48.01 -16.33
C LYS A 77 21.08 48.77 -17.66
N ASN A 78 20.02 48.76 -18.45
CA ASN A 78 19.96 49.54 -19.69
C ASN A 78 19.63 50.99 -19.37
N LYS A 79 20.32 51.92 -20.04
CA LYS A 79 19.97 53.35 -19.99
C LYS A 79 18.65 53.53 -20.74
N HIS A 80 17.55 53.64 -20.00
CA HIS A 80 16.26 53.99 -20.57
C HIS A 80 16.23 55.49 -20.88
N VAL A 81 15.71 55.84 -22.05
CA VAL A 81 15.32 57.21 -22.38
C VAL A 81 13.83 57.35 -22.06
N GLY A 82 13.49 58.22 -21.12
CA GLY A 82 12.10 58.56 -20.76
C GLY A 82 11.72 59.90 -21.38
N GLN A 83 10.53 59.99 -21.95
CA GLN A 83 9.94 61.26 -22.39
C GLN A 83 8.98 61.74 -21.30
N GLY A 84 9.23 62.91 -20.73
CA GLY A 84 8.33 63.54 -19.76
C GLY A 84 7.18 64.28 -20.44
N ASP A 85 6.11 64.55 -19.69
CA ASP A 85 4.89 65.23 -20.17
C ASP A 85 5.04 66.75 -20.40
N GLY A 86 6.29 67.24 -20.56
CA GLY A 86 6.59 68.62 -20.95
C GLY A 86 6.83 69.64 -19.82
N GLU A 87 6.59 69.29 -18.55
CA GLU A 87 6.84 70.18 -17.39
C GLU A 87 8.00 69.74 -16.47
N SER A 88 8.78 68.71 -16.86
CA SER A 88 9.82 68.14 -16.00
C SER A 88 11.09 69.02 -15.93
N GLN A 89 11.66 69.20 -14.73
CA GLN A 89 12.93 69.91 -14.53
C GLN A 89 14.13 68.95 -14.45
N VAL A 90 15.34 69.48 -14.63
CA VAL A 90 16.60 68.71 -14.56
C VAL A 90 16.79 68.20 -13.13
N GLY A 91 16.56 66.90 -12.92
CA GLY A 91 16.66 66.24 -11.62
C GLY A 91 15.42 65.42 -11.24
N ASP A 92 14.31 65.60 -11.95
CA ASP A 92 13.07 64.88 -11.68
C ASP A 92 13.12 63.42 -12.18
N VAL A 93 12.62 62.51 -11.35
CA VAL A 93 12.49 61.08 -11.69
C VAL A 93 11.20 60.88 -12.47
N ILE A 94 11.32 60.69 -13.79
CA ILE A 94 10.18 60.59 -14.72
C ILE A 94 9.44 59.24 -14.57
N ALA A 95 10.12 58.18 -14.14
CA ALA A 95 9.51 56.89 -13.80
C ALA A 95 10.39 56.10 -12.81
N ARG A 96 9.76 55.34 -11.91
CA ARG A 96 10.42 54.26 -11.15
C ARG A 96 9.87 52.95 -11.66
N ASP A 97 10.76 52.06 -12.12
CA ASP A 97 10.34 50.71 -12.49
C ASP A 97 10.06 49.90 -11.21
N GLY A 98 8.88 49.29 -11.14
CA GLY A 98 8.49 48.37 -10.07
C GLY A 98 8.02 48.97 -8.74
N SER A 99 6.78 49.49 -8.65
CA SER A 99 5.98 49.40 -7.42
C SER A 99 4.48 49.65 -7.62
N GLN A 100 3.78 48.74 -8.33
CA GLN A 100 2.44 48.41 -7.86
C GLN A 100 2.63 47.43 -6.69
N GLN A 101 2.17 47.81 -5.50
CA GLN A 101 2.12 46.94 -4.32
C GLN A 101 1.37 45.65 -4.67
N GLN A 102 2.11 44.59 -5.02
CA GLN A 102 1.57 43.24 -5.01
C GLN A 102 1.30 42.86 -3.55
N GLN A 103 0.03 42.97 -3.15
CA GLN A 103 -0.46 42.23 -1.99
C GLN A 103 -0.11 40.74 -2.18
N GLY A 104 0.48 40.15 -1.13
CA GLY A 104 0.76 38.73 -1.07
C GLY A 104 -0.52 37.92 -1.35
N PRO A 105 -0.44 36.84 -2.15
CA PRO A 105 -1.59 36.00 -2.43
C PRO A 105 -2.09 35.36 -1.11
N GLY A 106 -3.39 35.52 -0.79
CA GLY A 106 -4.06 34.61 0.16
C GLY A 106 -4.87 35.20 1.32
N LYS A 107 -5.17 36.51 1.40
CA LYS A 107 -6.00 37.08 2.49
C LYS A 107 -7.25 37.87 2.04
N GLY A 108 -7.91 37.43 0.97
CA GLY A 108 -9.22 37.97 0.56
C GLY A 108 -10.24 36.85 0.35
N GLN A 109 -11.46 37.03 0.87
CA GLN A 109 -12.63 36.22 0.49
C GLN A 109 -13.10 36.68 -0.89
N GLY A 110 -12.46 36.18 -1.94
CA GLY A 110 -12.82 36.43 -3.33
C GLY A 110 -12.00 35.54 -4.25
N ALA A 111 -12.56 35.14 -5.40
CA ALA A 111 -11.81 34.41 -6.41
C ALA A 111 -10.63 35.29 -6.87
N GLY A 112 -9.40 34.77 -6.74
CA GLY A 112 -8.20 35.53 -7.08
C GLY A 112 -7.99 35.64 -8.59
N ASP A 113 -7.66 36.84 -9.07
CA ASP A 113 -7.36 37.14 -10.48
C ASP A 113 -5.94 36.70 -10.93
N LYS A 114 -5.20 35.97 -10.09
CA LYS A 114 -3.90 35.41 -10.47
C LYS A 114 -4.12 34.08 -11.18
N ALA A 115 -3.44 33.89 -12.32
CA ALA A 115 -3.39 32.59 -12.99
C ALA A 115 -2.95 31.52 -11.97
N GLY A 116 -3.67 30.38 -11.96
CA GLY A 116 -3.32 29.24 -11.13
C GLY A 116 -1.94 28.70 -11.49
N GLU A 117 -1.32 27.99 -10.56
CA GLU A 117 -0.09 27.26 -10.86
C GLU A 117 -0.40 26.08 -11.80
N ASP A 118 0.43 25.88 -12.83
CA ASP A 118 0.30 24.74 -13.74
C ASP A 118 0.73 23.46 -13.00
N TYR A 119 -0.21 22.56 -12.76
CA TYR A 119 0.06 21.23 -12.22
C TYR A 119 0.21 20.23 -13.37
N TYR A 120 1.21 19.36 -13.28
CA TYR A 120 1.32 18.22 -14.21
C TYR A 120 0.54 17.06 -13.61
N GLU A 121 -0.29 16.40 -14.42
CA GLU A 121 -1.01 15.20 -14.00
C GLU A 121 -0.14 13.98 -14.28
N ALA A 122 0.26 13.25 -13.23
CA ALA A 122 0.89 11.95 -13.37
C ALA A 122 -0.17 10.86 -13.35
N GLU A 123 -0.12 9.97 -14.33
CA GLU A 123 -0.95 8.77 -14.40
C GLU A 123 -0.35 7.70 -13.48
N VAL A 124 -1.10 7.33 -12.44
CA VAL A 124 -0.68 6.32 -11.45
C VAL A 124 -1.57 5.10 -11.57
N SER A 125 -0.94 3.93 -11.54
CA SER A 125 -1.64 2.66 -11.59
C SER A 125 -2.19 2.27 -10.22
N MET A 126 -3.29 1.52 -10.21
CA MET A 126 -3.88 0.99 -8.98
C MET A 126 -2.89 0.14 -8.18
N LEU A 127 -2.00 -0.60 -8.86
CA LEU A 127 -0.97 -1.43 -8.24
C LEU A 127 0.04 -0.60 -7.43
N GLU A 128 0.43 0.58 -7.90
CA GLU A 128 1.36 1.46 -7.17
C GLU A 128 0.72 2.02 -5.90
N ILE A 129 -0.57 2.34 -5.94
CA ILE A 129 -1.34 2.78 -4.77
C ILE A 129 -1.44 1.62 -3.76
N GLU A 130 -1.74 0.41 -4.23
CA GLU A 130 -1.76 -0.79 -3.41
C GLU A 130 -0.41 -1.08 -2.76
N GLU A 131 0.69 -1.02 -3.50
CA GLU A 131 2.02 -1.25 -2.97
C GLU A 131 2.37 -0.22 -1.88
N ALA A 132 2.11 1.07 -2.15
CA ALA A 132 2.34 2.14 -1.19
C ALA A 132 1.50 1.96 0.09
N LEU A 133 0.25 1.52 -0.02
CA LEU A 133 -0.65 1.24 1.10
C LEU A 133 -0.23 -0.01 1.88
N PHE A 134 -0.08 -1.14 1.20
CA PHE A 134 0.12 -2.45 1.80
C PHE A 134 1.51 -2.62 2.42
N SER A 135 2.51 -1.86 1.95
CA SER A 135 3.85 -1.84 2.55
C SER A 135 3.84 -1.50 4.05
N GLN A 136 2.83 -0.76 4.52
CA GLN A 136 2.69 -0.33 5.92
C GLN A 136 1.76 -1.23 6.75
N LEU A 137 1.13 -2.25 6.15
CA LEU A 137 0.07 -3.03 6.79
C LEU A 137 0.47 -4.49 7.00
N GLU A 138 0.09 -5.07 8.13
CA GLU A 138 0.29 -6.47 8.48
C GLU A 138 -0.85 -6.99 9.38
N LEU A 139 -1.19 -8.28 9.28
CA LEU A 139 -2.11 -8.91 10.23
C LEU A 139 -1.49 -8.90 11.64
N PRO A 140 -2.10 -8.21 12.62
CA PRO A 140 -1.56 -8.16 13.97
C PRO A 140 -1.74 -9.51 14.66
N ASN A 141 -0.92 -9.81 15.66
CA ASN A 141 -1.07 -11.01 16.50
C ASN A 141 -1.16 -12.35 15.72
N LEU A 142 -0.51 -12.45 14.55
CA LEU A 142 -0.49 -13.70 13.78
C LEU A 142 0.32 -14.77 14.52
N LYS A 143 -0.33 -15.83 14.98
CA LYS A 143 0.29 -16.92 15.75
C LYS A 143 0.49 -18.16 14.85
N LYS A 144 1.60 -18.86 15.08
CA LYS A 144 1.86 -20.18 14.49
C LYS A 144 0.85 -21.20 15.02
N LYS A 145 0.26 -22.00 14.14
CA LYS A 145 -0.78 -23.00 14.50
C LYS A 145 -0.30 -24.41 14.16
N GLU A 146 -0.92 -25.42 14.75
CA GLU A 146 -0.45 -26.81 14.70
C GLU A 146 -0.40 -27.43 13.29
N GLN A 147 -1.05 -26.82 12.30
CA GLN A 147 -1.08 -27.29 10.92
C GLN A 147 -0.73 -26.16 9.94
N ASP A 148 0.44 -25.56 10.13
CA ASP A 148 1.01 -24.66 9.14
C ASP A 148 1.25 -25.45 7.83
N VAL A 149 0.65 -24.99 6.73
CA VAL A 149 0.88 -25.57 5.40
C VAL A 149 2.26 -25.12 4.96
N GLN A 150 3.13 -26.06 4.60
CA GLN A 150 4.44 -25.75 4.05
C GLN A 150 4.25 -25.33 2.60
N THR A 151 4.30 -24.03 2.32
CA THR A 151 4.33 -23.50 0.95
C THR A 151 5.77 -23.30 0.50
N VAL A 152 6.03 -23.59 -0.78
CA VAL A 152 7.34 -23.38 -1.42
C VAL A 152 7.36 -21.93 -1.92
N GLU A 153 8.06 -21.05 -1.22
CA GLU A 153 8.09 -19.61 -1.54
C GLU A 153 8.99 -19.31 -2.74
N HIS A 154 10.18 -19.90 -2.75
CA HIS A 154 11.17 -19.68 -3.81
C HIS A 154 12.19 -20.83 -3.90
N ILE A 155 12.72 -21.01 -5.11
CA ILE A 155 13.72 -22.01 -5.46
C ILE A 155 15.11 -21.35 -5.42
N GLU A 156 15.90 -21.61 -4.38
CA GLU A 156 17.25 -21.05 -4.28
C GLU A 156 18.32 -22.02 -4.78
N PHE A 157 19.11 -21.60 -5.78
CA PHE A 157 20.24 -22.38 -6.32
C PHE A 157 21.51 -22.23 -5.46
N ASN A 158 21.42 -22.64 -4.20
CA ASN A 158 22.47 -22.45 -3.20
C ASN A 158 23.30 -23.72 -2.91
N ASP A 159 22.87 -24.88 -3.40
CA ASP A 159 23.55 -26.16 -3.13
C ASP A 159 24.35 -26.68 -4.33
N ILE A 160 25.44 -27.41 -4.05
CA ILE A 160 26.30 -28.01 -5.07
C ILE A 160 26.49 -29.49 -4.79
N ARG A 161 25.97 -30.32 -5.69
CA ARG A 161 26.02 -31.77 -5.59
C ARG A 161 26.98 -32.36 -6.61
N LYS A 162 27.47 -33.57 -6.33
CA LYS A 162 28.33 -34.35 -7.24
C LYS A 162 27.54 -35.02 -8.36
N THR A 163 26.23 -35.12 -8.20
CA THR A 163 25.30 -35.78 -9.14
C THR A 163 24.09 -34.89 -9.34
N GLY A 164 23.63 -34.73 -10.57
CA GLY A 164 22.48 -33.90 -10.91
C GLY A 164 22.17 -33.93 -12.41
N LEU A 165 21.20 -33.12 -12.83
CA LEU A 165 20.81 -32.95 -14.22
C LEU A 165 21.94 -32.27 -15.01
N MET A 166 22.30 -32.80 -16.19
CA MET A 166 23.37 -32.26 -17.04
C MET A 166 23.20 -30.77 -17.41
N GLY A 167 21.96 -30.27 -17.46
CA GLY A 167 21.67 -28.86 -17.69
C GLY A 167 22.17 -27.91 -16.58
N ASN A 168 22.36 -28.40 -15.36
CA ASN A 168 22.69 -27.59 -14.18
C ASN A 168 24.18 -27.70 -13.76
N ILE A 169 25.06 -28.15 -14.66
CA ILE A 169 26.49 -28.24 -14.35
C ILE A 169 27.07 -26.85 -14.07
N ASP A 170 27.69 -26.70 -12.90
CA ASP A 170 28.57 -25.57 -12.61
C ASP A 170 29.89 -25.78 -13.34
N LYS A 171 29.99 -25.19 -14.55
CA LYS A 171 31.17 -25.31 -15.41
C LYS A 171 32.44 -24.85 -14.70
N LYS A 172 32.37 -23.74 -13.96
CA LYS A 172 33.53 -23.12 -13.28
C LYS A 172 34.03 -24.03 -12.16
N LYS A 173 33.15 -24.49 -11.27
CA LYS A 173 33.53 -25.37 -10.17
C LYS A 173 33.96 -26.77 -10.64
N THR A 174 33.33 -27.28 -11.69
CA THR A 174 33.72 -28.54 -12.34
C THR A 174 35.14 -28.46 -12.91
N MET A 175 35.43 -27.43 -13.71
CA MET A 175 36.78 -27.21 -14.25
C MET A 175 37.81 -27.03 -13.13
N MET A 176 37.47 -26.30 -12.08
CA MET A 176 38.37 -26.08 -10.95
C MET A 176 38.63 -27.36 -10.14
N SER A 177 37.64 -28.26 -10.03
CA SER A 177 37.82 -29.58 -9.43
C SER A 177 38.77 -30.45 -10.26
N ALA A 178 38.56 -30.50 -11.58
CA ALA A 178 39.45 -31.21 -12.50
C ALA A 178 40.88 -30.67 -12.46
N PHE A 179 41.04 -29.34 -12.44
CA PHE A 179 42.35 -28.69 -12.31
C PHE A 179 43.05 -29.07 -11.00
N LYS A 180 42.36 -29.01 -9.86
CA LYS A 180 42.93 -29.41 -8.56
C LYS A 180 43.38 -30.86 -8.56
N ARG A 181 42.57 -31.77 -9.10
CA ARG A 181 42.89 -33.19 -9.21
C ARG A 181 44.08 -33.45 -10.13
N ASN A 182 44.14 -32.79 -11.28
CA ASN A 182 45.24 -32.93 -12.24
C ASN A 182 46.54 -32.33 -11.70
N ALA A 183 46.46 -31.18 -11.01
CA ALA A 183 47.59 -30.58 -10.32
C ALA A 183 48.15 -31.50 -9.21
N MET A 184 47.30 -32.18 -8.45
CA MET A 184 47.74 -33.20 -7.47
C MET A 184 48.44 -34.40 -8.11
N LYS A 185 48.11 -34.73 -9.36
CA LYS A 185 48.77 -35.79 -10.14
C LYS A 185 50.04 -35.31 -10.88
N GLY A 186 50.43 -34.05 -10.71
CA GLY A 186 51.64 -33.48 -11.29
C GLY A 186 51.48 -32.85 -12.68
N THR A 187 50.28 -32.88 -13.27
CA THR A 187 49.99 -32.28 -14.58
C THR A 187 48.90 -31.22 -14.44
N PRO A 188 49.21 -29.98 -14.01
CA PRO A 188 48.20 -28.93 -13.85
C PRO A 188 47.52 -28.61 -15.19
N GLY A 189 46.21 -28.86 -15.27
CA GLY A 189 45.43 -28.66 -16.49
C GLY A 189 43.94 -28.93 -16.27
N PHE A 190 43.08 -28.34 -17.12
CA PHE A 190 41.62 -28.49 -17.01
C PHE A 190 41.08 -29.78 -17.64
N HIS A 191 41.93 -30.55 -18.32
CA HIS A 191 41.57 -31.78 -19.03
C HIS A 191 42.56 -32.90 -18.68
N PRO A 192 42.13 -34.18 -18.60
CA PRO A 192 40.77 -34.70 -18.74
C PRO A 192 39.86 -34.33 -17.57
N ILE A 193 38.54 -34.21 -17.83
CA ILE A 193 37.49 -34.05 -16.81
C ILE A 193 36.83 -35.42 -16.62
N PHE A 194 36.79 -35.93 -15.38
CA PHE A 194 36.09 -37.17 -15.06
C PHE A 194 34.73 -36.88 -14.41
N THR A 195 33.89 -37.91 -14.34
CA THR A 195 32.56 -37.84 -13.68
C THR A 195 32.64 -37.38 -12.22
N GLU A 196 33.73 -37.70 -11.53
CA GLU A 196 34.01 -37.29 -10.16
C GLU A 196 34.23 -35.78 -9.98
N ASP A 197 34.67 -35.11 -11.06
CA ASP A 197 34.94 -33.66 -11.07
C ASP A 197 33.65 -32.85 -11.28
N LEU A 198 32.56 -33.50 -11.72
CA LEU A 198 31.30 -32.82 -12.02
C LEU A 198 30.68 -32.23 -10.75
N LYS A 199 30.29 -30.96 -10.86
CA LYS A 199 29.57 -30.21 -9.85
C LYS A 199 28.28 -29.68 -10.48
N PHE A 200 27.16 -29.94 -9.83
CA PHE A 200 25.83 -29.55 -10.28
C PHE A 200 25.25 -28.53 -9.30
N ARG A 201 24.70 -27.42 -9.82
CA ARG A 201 23.90 -26.49 -9.02
C ARG A 201 22.54 -27.12 -8.77
N THR A 202 22.28 -27.44 -7.52
CA THR A 202 20.98 -27.91 -7.07
C THR A 202 20.23 -26.76 -6.43
N TRP A 203 18.93 -26.79 -6.57
CA TRP A 203 18.06 -25.89 -5.84
C TRP A 203 17.57 -26.56 -4.57
N ASN A 204 17.43 -25.77 -3.51
CA ASN A 204 16.66 -26.17 -2.34
C ASN A 204 15.37 -25.36 -2.34
N GLU A 205 14.28 -26.04 -2.00
CA GLU A 205 13.00 -25.40 -1.73
C GLU A 205 13.06 -24.84 -0.31
N VAL A 206 12.88 -23.53 -0.17
CA VAL A 206 12.71 -22.91 1.14
C VAL A 206 11.23 -23.04 1.49
N LEU A 207 10.94 -23.94 2.43
CA LEU A 207 9.59 -24.10 2.99
C LEU A 207 9.41 -23.06 4.10
N LYS A 208 8.42 -22.19 3.96
CA LYS A 208 7.96 -21.37 5.08
C LYS A 208 6.64 -21.93 5.62
N PRO A 209 6.53 -22.14 6.93
CA PRO A 209 5.24 -22.45 7.54
C PRO A 209 4.35 -21.20 7.44
N GLU A 210 3.29 -21.28 6.64
CA GLU A 210 2.24 -20.26 6.66
C GLU A 210 1.10 -20.68 7.59
N SER A 211 0.76 -19.76 8.49
CA SER A 211 -0.37 -19.94 9.41
C SER A 211 -1.65 -19.46 8.76
N LYS A 212 -2.66 -20.33 8.76
CA LYS A 212 -3.98 -20.00 8.24
C LYS A 212 -4.62 -18.88 9.07
N ALA A 213 -5.29 -17.98 8.38
CA ALA A 213 -6.15 -17.01 9.03
C ALA A 213 -7.49 -16.89 8.32
N VAL A 214 -8.51 -16.51 9.08
CA VAL A 214 -9.83 -16.19 8.56
C VAL A 214 -10.22 -14.79 9.03
N VAL A 215 -10.69 -13.98 8.09
CA VAL A 215 -11.22 -12.65 8.37
C VAL A 215 -12.73 -12.67 8.22
N LEU A 216 -13.44 -12.34 9.30
CA LEU A 216 -14.90 -12.29 9.32
C LEU A 216 -15.32 -10.83 9.15
N ALA A 217 -15.70 -10.46 7.93
CA ALA A 217 -16.14 -9.12 7.56
C ALA A 217 -17.63 -8.96 7.85
N MET A 218 -17.97 -8.27 8.94
CA MET A 218 -19.34 -7.99 9.37
C MET A 218 -19.71 -6.54 9.03
N MET A 219 -20.77 -6.35 8.24
CA MET A 219 -21.29 -5.02 7.91
C MET A 219 -22.76 -4.94 8.26
N ASP A 220 -23.12 -3.85 8.93
CA ASP A 220 -24.49 -3.46 9.14
C ASP A 220 -25.12 -2.97 7.82
N THR A 221 -26.28 -3.51 7.48
CA THR A 221 -27.04 -3.16 6.29
C THR A 221 -28.37 -2.52 6.63
N SER A 222 -28.56 -2.11 7.88
CA SER A 222 -29.77 -1.48 8.39
C SER A 222 -30.13 -0.15 7.70
N GLY A 223 -31.31 0.34 8.05
CA GLY A 223 -31.84 1.61 7.54
C GLY A 223 -31.14 2.85 8.11
N SER A 224 -30.47 2.76 9.27
CA SER A 224 -29.74 3.88 9.87
C SER A 224 -28.46 4.20 9.12
N MET A 225 -27.87 3.18 8.46
CA MET A 225 -26.73 3.36 7.56
C MET A 225 -27.14 3.98 6.23
N GLY A 226 -26.83 5.27 6.09
CA GLY A 226 -27.01 6.04 4.87
C GLY A 226 -26.02 5.69 3.76
N VAL A 227 -26.07 6.45 2.67
CA VAL A 227 -25.19 6.25 1.50
C VAL A 227 -23.72 6.45 1.88
N TRP A 228 -23.44 7.47 2.70
CA TRP A 228 -22.08 7.79 3.12
C TRP A 228 -21.53 6.74 4.09
N GLU A 229 -22.33 6.29 5.06
CA GLU A 229 -21.91 5.28 6.02
C GLU A 229 -21.62 3.93 5.32
N LYS A 230 -22.49 3.53 4.39
CA LYS A 230 -22.28 2.33 3.55
C LYS A 230 -21.06 2.48 2.66
N TYR A 231 -20.84 3.67 2.09
CA TYR A 231 -19.65 3.94 1.28
C TYR A 231 -18.37 3.70 2.09
N MET A 232 -18.23 4.34 3.26
CA MET A 232 -17.05 4.21 4.12
C MET A 232 -16.76 2.76 4.53
N ALA A 233 -17.78 2.01 4.94
CA ALA A 233 -17.64 0.61 5.29
C ALA A 233 -17.20 -0.24 4.08
N ARG A 234 -17.83 -0.06 2.92
CA ARG A 234 -17.47 -0.77 1.69
C ARG A 234 -16.06 -0.44 1.23
N SER A 235 -15.65 0.82 1.28
CA SER A 235 -14.27 1.23 0.95
C SER A 235 -13.27 0.50 1.85
N PHE A 236 -13.51 0.46 3.17
CA PHE A 236 -12.63 -0.27 4.09
C PHE A 236 -12.55 -1.76 3.75
N PHE A 237 -13.70 -2.43 3.57
CA PHE A 237 -13.74 -3.86 3.25
C PHE A 237 -13.10 -4.17 1.89
N PHE A 238 -13.27 -3.30 0.90
CA PHE A 238 -12.63 -3.42 -0.42
C PHE A 238 -11.11 -3.37 -0.33
N TRP A 239 -10.57 -2.38 0.38
CA TRP A 239 -9.12 -2.27 0.54
C TRP A 239 -8.53 -3.39 1.39
N MET A 240 -9.26 -3.81 2.42
CA MET A 240 -8.87 -4.95 3.25
C MET A 240 -8.85 -6.26 2.45
N THR A 241 -9.86 -6.53 1.61
CA THR A 241 -9.88 -7.78 0.81
C THR A 241 -8.73 -7.83 -0.17
N ARG A 242 -8.40 -6.70 -0.81
CA ARG A 242 -7.23 -6.59 -1.68
C ARG A 242 -5.92 -6.75 -0.91
N PHE A 243 -5.78 -6.05 0.21
CA PHE A 243 -4.62 -6.16 1.09
C PHE A 243 -4.33 -7.62 1.46
N LEU A 244 -5.35 -8.33 1.94
CA LEU A 244 -5.21 -9.70 2.40
C LEU A 244 -4.86 -10.66 1.26
N ARG A 245 -5.53 -10.54 0.11
CA ARG A 245 -5.28 -11.37 -1.08
C ARG A 245 -3.90 -11.13 -1.69
N THR A 246 -3.38 -9.91 -1.61
CA THR A 246 -2.06 -9.57 -2.14
C THR A 246 -0.93 -10.02 -1.22
N LYS A 247 -1.11 -9.93 0.10
CA LYS A 247 -0.04 -10.22 1.08
C LYS A 247 -0.04 -11.66 1.59
N TYR A 248 -1.18 -12.34 1.58
CA TYR A 248 -1.33 -13.67 2.19
C TYR A 248 -2.09 -14.63 1.29
N GLU A 249 -1.49 -15.77 0.97
CA GLU A 249 -2.11 -16.79 0.10
C GLU A 249 -3.15 -17.63 0.84
N THR A 250 -2.94 -17.86 2.14
CA THR A 250 -3.70 -18.80 2.96
C THR A 250 -4.83 -18.16 3.78
N VAL A 251 -5.20 -16.91 3.48
CA VAL A 251 -6.26 -16.17 4.18
C VAL A 251 -7.62 -16.38 3.53
N GLU A 252 -8.59 -16.85 4.32
CA GLU A 252 -9.99 -16.93 3.92
C GLU A 252 -10.76 -15.68 4.41
N ILE A 253 -11.70 -15.19 3.60
CA ILE A 253 -12.54 -14.03 3.95
C ILE A 253 -14.00 -14.46 3.86
N GLU A 254 -14.74 -14.29 4.95
CA GLU A 254 -16.16 -14.57 5.03
C GLU A 254 -16.94 -13.28 5.29
N PHE A 255 -17.96 -13.03 4.48
CA PHE A 255 -18.76 -11.81 4.56
C PHE A 255 -20.09 -12.09 5.26
N ILE A 256 -20.38 -11.30 6.29
CA ILE A 256 -21.60 -11.38 7.09
C ILE A 256 -22.31 -10.02 6.98
N ALA A 257 -23.46 -10.02 6.32
CA ALA A 257 -24.37 -8.87 6.35
C ALA A 257 -25.39 -9.08 7.47
N HIS A 258 -25.69 -8.02 8.23
CA HIS A 258 -26.69 -8.09 9.28
C HIS A 258 -27.56 -6.83 9.34
N HIS A 259 -28.79 -7.06 9.79
CA HIS A 259 -29.82 -6.06 10.04
C HIS A 259 -30.57 -6.53 11.30
N THR A 260 -31.77 -7.09 11.17
CA THR A 260 -32.43 -7.84 12.25
C THR A 260 -31.92 -9.28 12.34
N GLU A 261 -31.51 -9.85 11.21
CA GLU A 261 -30.91 -11.18 11.10
C GLU A 261 -29.55 -11.09 10.41
N ALA A 262 -28.63 -11.99 10.75
CA ALA A 262 -27.32 -12.08 10.11
C ALA A 262 -27.26 -13.24 9.13
N LYS A 263 -26.67 -13.00 7.95
CA LYS A 263 -26.51 -13.99 6.89
C LYS A 263 -25.09 -13.93 6.35
N VAL A 264 -24.54 -15.11 6.03
CA VAL A 264 -23.29 -15.23 5.27
C VAL A 264 -23.62 -14.98 3.81
N VAL A 265 -22.90 -14.08 3.18
CA VAL A 265 -23.18 -13.58 1.84
C VAL A 265 -21.94 -13.66 0.96
N SER A 266 -22.12 -13.65 -0.35
CA SER A 266 -20.99 -13.52 -1.28
C SER A 266 -20.41 -12.11 -1.26
N GLU A 267 -19.16 -11.98 -1.71
CA GLU A 267 -18.47 -10.70 -1.88
C GLU A 267 -19.30 -9.71 -2.72
N GLU A 268 -19.80 -10.16 -3.88
CA GLU A 268 -20.65 -9.34 -4.76
C GLU A 268 -21.91 -8.83 -4.03
N HIS A 269 -22.57 -9.70 -3.26
CA HIS A 269 -23.79 -9.33 -2.54
C HIS A 269 -23.50 -8.36 -1.40
N PHE A 270 -22.38 -8.54 -0.71
CA PHE A 270 -21.93 -7.67 0.36
C PHE A 270 -21.71 -6.23 -0.14
N PHE A 271 -21.14 -6.04 -1.33
CA PHE A 271 -20.87 -4.71 -1.89
C PHE A 271 -22.04 -4.10 -2.66
N SER A 272 -22.95 -4.90 -3.22
CA SER A 272 -24.02 -4.39 -4.11
C SER A 272 -25.38 -4.19 -3.43
N LYS A 273 -25.73 -4.99 -2.41
CA LYS A 273 -27.10 -5.02 -1.90
C LYS A 273 -27.41 -3.84 -0.99
N GLY A 274 -28.61 -3.27 -1.14
CA GLY A 274 -29.23 -2.39 -0.17
C GLY A 274 -30.23 -3.17 0.67
N GLU A 275 -30.08 -3.16 1.99
CA GLU A 275 -31.11 -3.64 2.91
C GLU A 275 -31.66 -2.46 3.72
N SER A 276 -32.88 -2.64 4.19
CA SER A 276 -33.57 -1.71 5.06
C SER A 276 -34.21 -2.52 6.19
N GLY A 277 -34.08 -2.03 7.42
CA GLY A 277 -34.50 -2.75 8.62
C GLY A 277 -33.92 -2.11 9.87
N GLY A 278 -34.34 -2.62 11.03
CA GLY A 278 -33.71 -2.25 12.31
C GLY A 278 -32.37 -2.97 12.50
N THR A 279 -31.62 -2.53 13.50
CA THR A 279 -30.27 -3.03 13.80
C THR A 279 -30.27 -3.89 15.06
N ILE A 280 -29.86 -5.14 14.92
CA ILE A 280 -29.62 -6.09 16.01
C ILE A 280 -28.22 -6.68 15.82
N CYS A 281 -27.21 -6.01 16.38
CA CYS A 281 -25.81 -6.42 16.20
C CYS A 281 -25.49 -7.80 16.79
N SER A 282 -26.21 -8.26 17.82
CA SER A 282 -25.98 -9.59 18.37
C SER A 282 -26.22 -10.70 17.37
N SER A 283 -27.03 -10.46 16.33
CA SER A 283 -27.25 -11.43 15.26
C SER A 283 -25.96 -11.74 14.50
N ALA A 284 -25.15 -10.71 14.20
CA ALA A 284 -23.88 -10.86 13.50
C ALA A 284 -22.88 -11.68 14.32
N TYR A 285 -22.73 -11.38 15.61
CA TYR A 285 -21.78 -12.06 16.47
C TYR A 285 -22.14 -13.52 16.73
N ARG A 286 -23.43 -13.83 16.88
CA ARG A 286 -23.87 -15.23 16.94
C ARG A 286 -23.53 -15.97 15.65
N LYS A 287 -23.75 -15.36 14.50
CA LYS A 287 -23.45 -15.99 13.21
C LYS A 287 -21.95 -16.19 13.02
N ALA A 288 -21.14 -15.24 13.47
CA ALA A 288 -19.68 -15.35 13.48
C ALA A 288 -19.21 -16.52 14.37
N LEU A 289 -19.73 -16.65 15.59
CA LEU A 289 -19.41 -17.77 16.49
C LEU A 289 -19.84 -19.13 15.88
N GLU A 290 -21.04 -19.21 15.29
CA GLU A 290 -21.51 -20.42 14.59
C GLU A 290 -20.57 -20.82 13.44
N LEU A 291 -20.09 -19.84 12.67
CA LEU A 291 -19.11 -20.05 11.59
C LEU A 291 -17.76 -20.54 12.13
N ILE A 292 -17.30 -19.96 13.24
CA ILE A 292 -16.05 -20.33 13.90
C ILE A 292 -16.11 -21.79 14.38
N ASP A 293 -17.17 -22.14 15.11
CA ASP A 293 -17.33 -23.49 15.65
C ASP A 293 -17.52 -24.55 14.56
N GLY A 294 -18.18 -24.20 13.45
CA GLY A 294 -18.44 -25.13 12.35
C GLY A 294 -17.27 -25.31 11.38
N LYS A 295 -16.65 -24.22 10.94
CA LYS A 295 -15.68 -24.22 9.82
C LYS A 295 -14.27 -23.81 10.23
N TYR A 296 -14.12 -22.95 11.25
CA TYR A 296 -12.84 -22.31 11.58
C TYR A 296 -12.43 -22.52 13.03
N PRO A 297 -11.99 -23.73 13.42
CA PRO A 297 -11.57 -23.99 14.78
C PRO A 297 -10.35 -23.11 15.16
N PRO A 298 -10.38 -22.41 16.33
CA PRO A 298 -9.31 -21.50 16.76
C PRO A 298 -7.92 -22.15 16.96
N SER A 299 -7.87 -23.48 17.08
CA SER A 299 -6.61 -24.24 17.14
C SER A 299 -5.87 -24.26 15.81
N ARG A 300 -6.57 -24.10 14.68
CA ARG A 300 -6.02 -24.19 13.32
C ARG A 300 -6.00 -22.85 12.59
N TYR A 301 -6.92 -21.94 12.91
CA TYR A 301 -7.06 -20.64 12.25
C TYR A 301 -6.79 -19.48 13.22
N ASN A 302 -6.11 -18.45 12.72
CA ASN A 302 -6.11 -17.14 13.36
C ASN A 302 -7.35 -16.38 12.90
N ILE A 303 -8.22 -15.99 13.83
CA ILE A 303 -9.54 -15.43 13.50
C ILE A 303 -9.52 -13.92 13.75
N TYR A 304 -10.00 -13.16 12.77
CA TYR A 304 -10.07 -11.70 12.82
C TYR A 304 -11.46 -11.19 12.46
N PRO A 305 -12.36 -11.01 13.45
CA PRO A 305 -13.66 -10.41 13.21
C PRO A 305 -13.54 -8.89 13.11
N PHE A 306 -14.05 -8.33 12.02
CA PHE A 306 -14.18 -6.89 11.81
C PHE A 306 -15.65 -6.52 11.66
N HIS A 307 -16.15 -5.62 12.50
CA HIS A 307 -17.53 -5.17 12.43
C HIS A 307 -17.60 -3.67 12.17
N PHE A 308 -18.34 -3.28 11.13
CA PHE A 308 -18.65 -1.89 10.83
C PHE A 308 -20.15 -1.60 11.00
N SER A 309 -20.45 -0.52 11.70
CA SER A 309 -21.81 0.00 11.99
C SER A 309 -21.77 1.51 12.17
N ASP A 310 -22.92 2.17 12.15
CA ASP A 310 -23.09 3.59 12.48
C ASP A 310 -23.25 3.85 13.99
N GLY A 311 -23.22 2.80 14.82
CA GLY A 311 -23.31 2.89 16.28
C GLY A 311 -24.73 2.87 16.83
N ASP A 312 -25.75 2.71 15.97
CA ASP A 312 -27.13 2.53 16.39
C ASP A 312 -27.46 1.05 16.59
N ASN A 313 -28.05 0.72 17.73
CA ASN A 313 -28.47 -0.64 18.06
C ASN A 313 -29.63 -0.61 19.02
N LEU A 314 -30.45 -1.65 18.98
CA LEU A 314 -31.54 -1.79 19.93
C LEU A 314 -30.99 -1.89 21.37
N THR A 315 -31.42 -0.99 22.26
CA THR A 315 -30.87 -0.88 23.62
C THR A 315 -31.00 -2.18 24.42
N SER A 316 -32.08 -2.96 24.19
CA SER A 316 -32.29 -4.26 24.83
C SER A 316 -31.31 -5.34 24.35
N ASP A 317 -30.65 -5.15 23.20
CA ASP A 317 -29.68 -6.07 22.64
C ASP A 317 -28.23 -5.77 23.07
N ASN A 318 -27.93 -4.53 23.52
CA ASN A 318 -26.58 -4.10 23.91
C ASN A 318 -25.92 -5.01 24.95
N VAL A 319 -26.67 -5.44 25.98
CA VAL A 319 -26.15 -6.35 27.03
C VAL A 319 -25.73 -7.70 26.42
N ARG A 320 -26.45 -8.16 25.40
CA ARG A 320 -26.15 -9.40 24.71
C ARG A 320 -24.96 -9.23 23.76
N CYS A 321 -24.88 -8.10 23.04
CA CYS A 321 -23.74 -7.78 22.19
C CYS A 321 -22.43 -7.84 22.95
N VAL A 322 -22.34 -7.19 24.12
CA VAL A 322 -21.11 -7.18 24.93
C VAL A 322 -20.68 -8.59 25.30
N LYS A 323 -21.61 -9.44 25.77
CA LYS A 323 -21.30 -10.84 26.10
C LYS A 323 -20.76 -11.63 24.91
N LEU A 324 -21.38 -11.47 23.75
CA LEU A 324 -20.96 -12.17 22.52
C LEU A 324 -19.63 -11.66 21.99
N VAL A 325 -19.36 -10.36 22.11
CA VAL A 325 -18.05 -9.78 21.77
C VAL A 325 -16.97 -10.32 22.71
N GLU A 326 -17.24 -10.41 24.02
CA GLU A 326 -16.30 -11.02 24.98
C GLU A 326 -16.03 -12.51 24.67
N GLU A 327 -17.02 -13.25 24.20
CA GLU A 327 -16.84 -14.63 23.72
C GLU A 327 -16.01 -14.68 22.43
N LEU A 328 -16.31 -13.81 21.46
CA LEU A 328 -15.54 -13.70 20.21
C LEU A 328 -14.08 -13.36 20.46
N ILE A 329 -13.79 -12.41 21.36
CA ILE A 329 -12.42 -12.00 21.68
C ILE A 329 -11.60 -13.18 22.24
N LYS A 330 -12.22 -14.10 23.00
CA LYS A 330 -11.51 -15.27 23.54
C LYS A 330 -11.06 -16.26 22.48
N VAL A 331 -11.79 -16.32 21.36
CA VAL A 331 -11.51 -17.25 20.26
C VAL A 331 -10.80 -16.57 19.08
N SER A 332 -10.72 -15.24 19.06
CA SER A 332 -10.05 -14.46 18.02
C SER A 332 -8.64 -14.02 18.40
N SER A 333 -7.85 -13.63 17.40
CA SER A 333 -6.54 -13.01 17.60
C SER A 333 -6.63 -11.52 17.85
N MET A 334 -7.72 -10.90 17.38
CA MET A 334 -8.07 -9.49 17.56
C MET A 334 -9.53 -9.31 17.11
N PHE A 335 -10.26 -8.39 17.73
CA PHE A 335 -11.58 -7.95 17.30
C PHE A 335 -11.52 -6.46 16.92
N GLY A 336 -11.91 -6.14 15.69
CA GLY A 336 -11.93 -4.77 15.17
C GLY A 336 -13.35 -4.22 15.06
N TYR A 337 -13.61 -3.05 15.64
CA TYR A 337 -14.88 -2.34 15.52
C TYR A 337 -14.71 -0.97 14.84
N GLY A 338 -15.30 -0.79 13.67
CA GLY A 338 -15.36 0.47 12.96
C GLY A 338 -16.71 1.15 13.16
N GLU A 339 -16.73 2.31 13.83
CA GLU A 339 -17.96 3.11 13.92
C GLU A 339 -17.91 4.24 12.88
N VAL A 340 -18.91 4.28 11.99
CA VAL A 340 -19.02 5.33 10.99
C VAL A 340 -19.94 6.43 11.50
N ASN A 341 -19.37 7.54 11.96
CA ASN A 341 -20.10 8.57 12.70
C ASN A 341 -19.62 9.98 12.33
N GLN A 342 -20.06 10.47 11.17
CA GLN A 342 -19.70 11.80 10.64
C GLN A 342 -20.11 12.95 11.56
N TYR A 343 -21.29 12.85 12.17
CA TYR A 343 -21.92 13.94 12.93
C TYR A 343 -21.73 13.83 14.44
N ASN A 344 -20.85 12.92 14.89
CA ASN A 344 -20.61 12.65 16.31
C ASN A 344 -21.92 12.39 17.09
N ARG A 345 -22.82 11.62 16.47
CA ARG A 345 -24.09 11.17 17.06
C ARG A 345 -23.81 10.32 18.30
N HIS A 346 -24.74 10.32 19.24
CA HIS A 346 -24.62 9.48 20.42
C HIS A 346 -24.72 8.00 20.06
N SER A 347 -23.61 7.28 20.14
CA SER A 347 -23.55 5.84 19.87
C SER A 347 -23.92 5.02 21.10
N THR A 348 -24.94 4.18 20.95
CA THR A 348 -25.39 3.28 22.02
C THR A 348 -24.45 2.10 22.17
N LEU A 349 -23.89 1.61 21.05
CA LEU A 349 -22.91 0.52 21.03
C LEU A 349 -21.57 0.93 21.64
N MET A 350 -21.02 2.07 21.24
CA MET A 350 -19.72 2.51 21.77
C MET A 350 -19.79 2.74 23.27
N SER A 351 -20.92 3.27 23.75
CA SER A 351 -21.16 3.45 25.18
C SER A 351 -21.18 2.10 25.93
N ALA A 352 -21.68 1.04 25.30
CA ALA A 352 -21.63 -0.31 25.85
C ALA A 352 -20.22 -0.92 25.78
N TYR A 353 -19.49 -0.72 24.68
CA TYR A 353 -18.15 -1.28 24.44
C TYR A 353 -17.04 -0.61 25.25
N LYS A 354 -17.22 0.63 25.70
CA LYS A 354 -16.28 1.29 26.64
C LYS A 354 -15.98 0.47 27.90
N ASN A 355 -16.88 -0.43 28.30
CA ASN A 355 -16.68 -1.28 29.47
C ASN A 355 -15.79 -2.51 29.19
N ILE A 356 -15.56 -2.84 27.93
CA ILE A 356 -14.70 -3.96 27.52
C ILE A 356 -13.24 -3.51 27.67
N LYS A 357 -12.56 -4.04 28.69
CA LYS A 357 -11.14 -3.77 28.94
C LYS A 357 -10.31 -4.96 28.47
N ASN A 358 -10.03 -5.00 27.17
CA ASN A 358 -9.15 -6.02 26.58
C ASN A 358 -8.32 -5.39 25.46
N ASP A 359 -7.02 -5.65 25.46
CA ASP A 359 -6.06 -5.10 24.48
C ASP A 359 -6.29 -5.67 23.06
N ASP A 360 -6.92 -6.84 22.96
CA ASP A 360 -7.29 -7.47 21.69
C ASP A 360 -8.56 -6.85 21.08
N PHE A 361 -9.29 -6.00 21.82
CA PHE A 361 -10.40 -5.22 21.29
C PHE A 361 -9.89 -3.86 20.78
N ARG A 362 -9.95 -3.66 19.46
CA ARG A 362 -9.55 -2.41 18.81
C ARG A 362 -10.77 -1.76 18.18
N TYR A 363 -10.89 -0.44 18.31
CA TYR A 363 -11.95 0.31 17.66
C TYR A 363 -11.43 1.59 17.01
N TYR A 364 -12.12 2.03 15.96
CA TYR A 364 -11.83 3.29 15.26
C TYR A 364 -13.13 3.99 14.88
N ILE A 365 -13.19 5.31 15.02
CA ILE A 365 -14.36 6.13 14.66
C ILE A 365 -14.05 6.89 13.38
N LEU A 366 -14.78 6.59 12.31
CA LEU A 366 -14.63 7.20 10.99
C LEU A 366 -15.54 8.42 10.88
N LYS A 367 -14.95 9.61 10.71
CA LYS A 367 -15.66 10.90 10.59
C LYS A 367 -15.50 11.52 9.21
N GLN A 368 -14.36 11.31 8.57
CA GLN A 368 -14.01 11.84 7.27
C GLN A 368 -13.60 10.72 6.33
N LYS A 369 -13.62 10.97 5.02
CA LYS A 369 -13.23 9.97 4.02
C LYS A 369 -11.82 9.41 4.30
N ALA A 370 -10.84 10.27 4.53
CA ALA A 370 -9.45 9.91 4.87
C ALA A 370 -9.30 8.96 6.08
N ASP A 371 -10.30 8.89 6.97
CA ASP A 371 -10.27 7.98 8.12
C ASP A 371 -10.27 6.50 7.71
N VAL A 372 -10.67 6.12 6.49
CA VAL A 372 -10.54 4.73 6.03
C VAL A 372 -9.08 4.30 6.05
N PHE A 373 -8.18 5.15 5.54
CA PHE A 373 -6.73 4.88 5.54
C PHE A 373 -6.18 4.77 6.97
N HIS A 374 -6.56 5.70 7.84
CA HIS A 374 -6.11 5.69 9.22
C HIS A 374 -6.67 4.50 10.01
N ALA A 375 -7.91 4.09 9.76
CA ALA A 375 -8.52 2.91 10.33
C ALA A 375 -7.78 1.64 9.91
N MET A 376 -7.45 1.49 8.60
CA MET A 376 -6.64 0.37 8.12
C MET A 376 -5.28 0.33 8.82
N LYS A 377 -4.60 1.48 8.93
CA LYS A 377 -3.32 1.57 9.63
C LYS A 377 -3.44 1.23 11.11
N SER A 378 -4.53 1.62 11.76
CA SER A 378 -4.77 1.32 13.18
C SER A 378 -5.06 -0.16 13.42
N PHE A 379 -5.84 -0.79 12.55
CA PHE A 379 -6.20 -2.20 12.70
C PHE A 379 -5.08 -3.14 12.27
N PHE A 380 -4.38 -2.83 11.18
CA PHE A 380 -3.32 -3.65 10.59
C PHE A 380 -1.93 -3.04 10.79
N HIS A 381 -1.70 -2.35 11.91
CA HIS A 381 -0.36 -1.80 12.18
C HIS A 381 0.67 -2.92 12.27
N LYS A 382 1.90 -2.61 11.84
CA LYS A 382 3.03 -3.51 12.04
C LYS A 382 3.52 -3.39 13.48
N ASP A 383 3.35 -4.45 14.26
CA ASP A 383 3.92 -4.53 15.61
C ASP A 383 5.45 -4.71 15.51
N GLU A 384 6.21 -3.62 15.55
CA GLU A 384 7.68 -3.67 15.49
C GLU A 384 8.30 -4.43 16.68
N GLU A 385 7.59 -4.51 17.82
CA GLU A 385 8.11 -5.10 19.06
C GLU A 385 8.18 -6.63 19.08
N LYS A 386 7.45 -7.36 18.22
CA LYS A 386 7.45 -8.85 18.23
C LYS A 386 8.37 -9.50 17.21
N ALA A 387 9.07 -8.72 16.39
CA ALA A 387 10.04 -9.25 15.41
C ALA A 387 11.34 -9.79 16.05
N PHE A 388 11.54 -9.59 17.36
CA PHE A 388 12.77 -9.97 18.08
C PHE A 388 12.56 -10.90 19.29
N ALA A 389 11.41 -11.56 19.42
CA ALA A 389 11.15 -12.52 20.52
C ALA A 389 11.24 -13.98 20.05
#